data_AF-A0A7X5N296-F1
#
_entry.id   AF-A0A7X5N296-F1
#
_cell.length_a   1.000
_cell.length_b   1.000
_cell.length_c   1.000
_cell.angle_alpha   90.00
_cell.angle_beta   90.00
_cell.angle_gamma   90.00
#
_symmetry.space_group_name_H-M   'P 1'
#
loop_
_entity.id
_entity.type
_entity.pdbx_description
1 polymer ?
#
loop_
_entity_poly.entity_id
_entity_poly.type
_entity_poly.pdbx_seq_one_letter_code
_entity_poly.pdbx_strand_id
1 'polypeptide(L)' 'HAVSDSAIVSGLIYLALRVYSGRSAQEILATEPDYIAGIGLAKHLSPTRSNGVAAMLAFIRDTARAQQ' A
#
# COMPACT_ATOMS: atom_id res chain seq x y z
N HIS A 1 9.05 21.58 -0.51
CA HIS A 1 8.16 20.61 0.18
C HIS A 1 7.67 19.45 -0.70
N ALA A 2 7.61 19.53 -2.04
CA ALA A 2 7.01 18.47 -2.86
C ALA A 2 7.89 17.22 -3.15
N VAL A 3 9.22 17.33 -3.06
CA VAL A 3 10.13 16.22 -3.43
C VAL A 3 10.10 15.09 -2.39
N SER A 4 10.03 15.44 -1.10
CA SER A 4 10.03 14.44 -0.03
C SER A 4 8.75 13.60 -0.01
N ASP A 5 7.58 14.22 -0.15
CA ASP A 5 6.31 13.48 -0.20
C ASP A 5 6.24 12.50 -1.36
N SER A 6 6.69 12.91 -2.55
CA SER A 6 6.71 12.01 -3.72
C SER A 6 7.63 10.81 -3.48
N ALA A 7 8.81 11.03 -2.88
CA ALA A 7 9.72 9.94 -2.52
C ALA A 7 9.11 8.99 -1.48
N ILE A 8 8.40 9.52 -0.48
CA ILE A 8 7.69 8.71 0.53
C ILE A 8 6.60 7.87 -0.13
N VAL A 9 5.77 8.47 -0.98
CA VAL A 9 4.72 7.74 -1.72
C VAL A 9 5.33 6.62 -2.56
N SER A 10 6.37 6.91 -3.35
CA SER A 10 7.06 5.88 -4.15
C SER A 10 7.62 4.74 -3.30
N GLY A 11 8.18 5.06 -2.12
CA GLY A 11 8.65 4.04 -1.17
C GLY A 11 7.54 3.15 -0.63
N LEU A 12 6.39 3.74 -0.27
CA LEU A 12 5.23 2.97 0.20
C LEU A 12 4.64 2.09 -0.91
N ILE A 13 4.61 2.56 -2.15
CA ILE A 13 4.21 1.76 -3.32
C ILE A 13 5.17 0.60 -3.54
N TYR A 14 6.48 0.85 -3.50
CA TYR A 14 7.48 -0.20 -3.62
C TYR A 14 7.31 -1.29 -2.57
N LEU A 15 7.03 -0.91 -1.32
CA LEU A 15 6.78 -1.87 -0.24
C LEU A 15 5.52 -2.70 -0.48
N ALA A 16 4.42 -2.07 -0.92
CA ALA A 16 3.20 -2.80 -1.26
C ALA A 16 3.44 -3.82 -2.37
N LEU A 17 4.11 -3.42 -3.45
CA LEU A 17 4.49 -4.32 -4.54
C LEU A 17 5.36 -5.46 -4.02
N ARG A 18 6.38 -5.16 -3.20
CA ARG A 18 7.26 -6.18 -2.64
C ARG A 18 6.55 -7.18 -1.74
N VAL A 19 5.54 -6.74 -0.99
CA VAL A 19 4.74 -7.62 -0.11
C VAL A 19 3.82 -8.52 -0.93
N TYR A 20 3.13 -7.99 -1.95
CA TYR A 20 2.07 -8.74 -2.64
C TYR A 20 2.50 -9.44 -3.95
N SER A 21 3.62 -9.04 -4.56
CA SER A 21 4.03 -9.62 -5.86
C SER A 21 4.27 -11.12 -5.79
N GLY A 22 3.76 -11.85 -6.78
CA GLY A 22 3.94 -13.30 -6.91
C GLY A 22 3.12 -14.14 -5.93
N ARG A 23 2.32 -13.52 -5.07
CA ARG A 23 1.44 -14.22 -4.13
C ARG A 23 0.12 -14.60 -4.77
N SER A 24 -0.45 -15.71 -4.33
CA SER A 24 -1.81 -16.12 -4.68
C SER A 24 -2.85 -15.16 -4.09
N ALA A 25 -4.06 -15.17 -4.65
CA ALA A 25 -5.18 -14.38 -4.13
C ALA A 25 -5.45 -14.66 -2.64
N GLN A 26 -5.36 -15.94 -2.23
CA GLN A 26 -5.54 -16.34 -0.83
C GLN A 26 -4.46 -15.74 0.08
N GLU A 27 -3.19 -15.78 -0.33
CA GLU A 27 -2.07 -15.21 0.44
C GLU A 27 -2.16 -13.67 0.51
N ILE A 28 -2.60 -13.01 -0.57
CA ILE A 28 -2.83 -11.55 -0.58
C ILE A 28 -3.91 -11.18 0.45
N LEU A 29 -5.03 -11.91 0.46
CA LEU A 29 -6.14 -11.65 1.38
C LEU A 29 -5.77 -11.96 2.83
N ALA A 30 -4.95 -12.99 3.07
CA ALA A 30 -4.42 -13.33 4.38
C ALA A 30 -3.34 -12.35 4.89
N THR A 31 -2.83 -11.46 4.03
CA THR A 31 -1.81 -10.47 4.39
C THR A 31 -2.44 -9.09 4.58
N GLU A 32 -2.60 -8.69 5.84
CA GLU A 32 -3.07 -7.35 6.19
C GLU A 32 -1.99 -6.27 5.94
N PRO A 33 -2.35 -5.07 5.48
CA PRO A 33 -1.40 -4.00 5.15
C PRO A 33 -0.93 -3.18 6.37
N ASP A 34 -0.80 -3.80 7.54
CA ASP A 34 -0.43 -3.15 8.80
C ASP A 34 0.98 -2.52 8.79
N TYR A 35 1.88 -3.07 7.99
CA TYR A 35 3.25 -2.61 7.82
C TYR A 35 3.33 -1.14 7.35
N ILE A 36 2.35 -0.64 6.59
CA ILE A 36 2.31 0.76 6.16
C ILE A 36 2.13 1.69 7.36
N ALA A 37 1.26 1.31 8.30
CA ALA A 37 1.06 2.05 9.55
C ALA A 37 2.26 1.88 10.48
N GLY A 38 2.80 0.67 10.61
CA GLY A 38 3.95 0.36 11.47
C GLY A 38 5.23 1.11 11.10
N ILE A 39 5.46 1.38 9.82
CA ILE A 39 6.60 2.17 9.34
C ILE A 39 6.46 3.66 9.71
N GLY A 40 5.24 4.15 9.93
CA GLY A 40 4.99 5.51 10.39
C GLY A 40 5.33 6.61 9.39
N LEU A 41 5.66 6.29 8.13
CA LEU A 41 5.95 7.28 7.10
C LEU A 41 4.69 7.96 6.54
N ALA A 42 3.54 7.29 6.61
CA ALA A 42 2.27 7.83 6.13
C ALA A 42 1.85 9.13 6.84
N LYS A 43 2.30 9.36 8.09
CA LYS A 43 2.00 10.58 8.86
C LYS A 43 2.67 11.85 8.29
N HIS A 44 3.65 11.68 7.40
CA HIS A 44 4.35 12.77 6.73
C HIS A 44 3.74 13.13 5.38
N LEU A 45 2.69 12.41 4.96
CA LEU A 45 1.98 12.68 3.72
C LEU A 45 0.81 13.62 3.96
N SER A 46 0.49 14.44 2.95
CA SER A 46 -0.80 15.12 2.93
C SER A 46 -1.96 14.12 2.92
N PRO A 47 -3.16 14.49 3.42
CA PRO A 47 -4.32 13.59 3.46
C PRO A 47 -4.67 12.97 2.10
N THR A 48 -4.57 13.74 1.00
CA THR A 48 -4.82 13.23 -0.35
C THR A 48 -3.85 12.10 -0.73
N ARG A 49 -2.58 12.23 -0.34
CA ARG A 49 -1.53 11.25 -0.65
C ARG A 49 -1.66 9.99 0.18
N SER A 50 -1.91 10.11 1.50
CA SER A 50 -2.18 8.96 2.36
C SER A 50 -3.40 8.19 1.90
N ASN A 51 -4.47 8.90 1.48
CA ASN A 51 -5.67 8.28 0.95
C ASN A 51 -5.40 7.54 -0.36
N GLY A 52 -4.55 8.08 -1.23
CA GLY A 52 -4.15 7.41 -2.47
C GLY A 52 -3.43 6.08 -2.21
N VAL A 53 -2.50 6.04 -1.25
CA VAL A 53 -1.82 4.80 -0.84
C VAL A 53 -2.82 3.80 -0.26
N ALA A 54 -3.74 4.24 0.61
CA ALA A 54 -4.77 3.38 1.17
C ALA A 54 -5.72 2.80 0.10
N ALA A 55 -6.15 3.63 -0.86
CA ALA A 55 -7.01 3.20 -1.97
C ALA A 55 -6.31 2.16 -2.86
N MET A 56 -5.01 2.29 -3.11
CA MET A 56 -4.24 1.32 -3.88
C MET A 56 -4.17 -0.04 -3.15
N LEU A 57 -3.97 -0.05 -1.83
CA LEU A 57 -3.95 -1.30 -1.04
C LEU A 57 -5.33 -1.98 -1.03
N ALA A 58 -6.39 -1.18 -0.91
CA ALA A 58 -7.77 -1.68 -1.04
C ALA A 58 -7.99 -2.30 -2.43
N PHE A 59 -7.58 -1.62 -3.50
CA PHE A 59 -7.69 -2.13 -4.87
C PHE A 59 -6.98 -3.47 -5.07
N ILE A 60 -5.76 -3.64 -4.55
CA ILE A 60 -5.02 -4.92 -4.62
C ILE A 60 -5.82 -6.04 -3.97
N ARG A 61 -6.35 -5.80 -2.76
CA ARG A 61 -7.11 -6.80 -2.00
C ARG A 61 -8.47 -7.09 -2.63
N ASP A 62 -9.16 -6.08 -3.14
CA ASP A 62 -10.44 -6.25 -3.83
C ASP A 62 -10.26 -7.03 -5.13
N THR A 63 -9.18 -6.77 -5.87
CA THR A 63 -8.80 -7.53 -7.06
C THR A 63 -8.51 -9.00 -6.71
N ALA A 64 -7.80 -9.26 -5.61
CA ALA A 64 -7.59 -10.63 -5.13
C ALA A 64 -8.88 -11.33 -4.72
N ARG A 65 -9.81 -10.62 -4.05
CA ARG A 65 -11.13 -11.16 -3.68
C ARG A 65 -11.97 -11.55 -4.89
N ALA A 66 -11.89 -10.78 -5.97
CA ALA A 66 -12.60 -11.08 -7.21
C ALA A 66 -12.04 -12.28 -8.00
N GLN A 67 -10.84 -12.76 -7.65
CA GLN A 67 -10.19 -13.93 -8.26
C GLN A 67 -10.40 -15.24 -7.47
N GLN A 68 -11.07 -15.18 -6.31
CA GLN A 68 -11.53 -16.38 -5.59
C GLN A 68 -12.73 -16.98 -6.28
#